data_AF-A0A0B6TT66-F1
#
_entry.id   AF-A0A0B6TT66-F1
#
_cell.length_a   1.000
_cell.length_b   1.000
_cell.length_c   1.000
_cell.angle_alpha   90.00
_cell.angle_beta   90.00
_cell.angle_gamma   90.00
#
_symmetry.space_group_name_H-M   'P 1'
#
loop_
_entity.id
_entity.type
_entity.pdbx_description
1 polymer ?
#
loop_
_entity_poly.entity_id
_entity_poly.type
_entity_poly.pdbx_seq_one_letter_code
_entity_poly.pdbx_strand_id
1 'polypeptide(L)'
;MQKIAAELRHRELTQEIYNIGDEVAEYIEHLLEAVRDWDSELTHDCLAEFEEILSDARRDSRQIVGELLGLRQALTSGVRAGILSATAAAGAKLIEPELLDAPSLDELFPLTSPVNVTGLSEALNARTELVVEHLGELVAWVLDQTKLVAGNLDAVSLPHLYARVGTHVNATVEGWLHTVADAHPSYARGMRGNHTPEFLAERARIDAVVARVSAKRAQRGAAS
;
A
#
# COMPACT_ATOMS: atom_id res chain seq x y z
N MET A 1 24.23 18.50 -24.25
CA MET A 1 22.80 18.19 -24.51
C MET A 1 22.40 16.82 -23.96
N GLN A 2 23.12 15.73 -24.26
CA GLN A 2 22.81 14.37 -23.76
C GLN A 2 22.90 14.21 -22.22
N LYS A 3 23.87 14.85 -21.56
CA LYS A 3 24.02 14.79 -20.10
C LYS A 3 22.82 15.37 -19.34
N ILE A 4 22.32 16.53 -19.79
CA ILE A 4 21.14 17.21 -19.20
C ILE A 4 19.89 16.33 -19.34
N ALA A 5 19.71 15.68 -20.50
CA ALA A 5 18.59 14.78 -20.72
C ALA A 5 18.66 13.53 -19.81
N ALA A 6 19.86 12.95 -19.62
CA ALA A 6 20.06 11.82 -18.72
C ALA A 6 19.82 12.18 -17.24
N GLU A 7 20.23 13.37 -16.80
CA GLU A 7 19.97 13.87 -15.44
C GLU A 7 18.48 14.16 -15.20
N LEU A 8 17.76 14.65 -16.21
CA LEU A 8 16.30 14.79 -16.15
C LEU A 8 15.63 13.42 -16.02
N ARG A 9 15.98 12.47 -16.88
CA ARG A 9 15.41 11.10 -16.83
C ARG A 9 15.69 10.39 -15.52
N HIS A 10 16.89 10.56 -14.96
CA HIS A 10 17.21 10.01 -13.63
C HIS A 10 16.28 10.59 -12.55
N ARG A 11 16.00 11.90 -12.58
CA ARG A 11 15.07 12.52 -11.61
C ARG A 11 13.64 12.03 -11.80
N GLU A 12 13.16 11.95 -13.04
CA GLU A 12 11.84 11.40 -13.37
C GLU A 12 11.68 10.00 -12.81
N LEU A 13 12.59 9.08 -13.12
CA LEU A 13 12.51 7.70 -12.63
C LEU A 13 12.64 7.58 -11.10
N THR A 14 13.39 8.48 -10.47
CA THR A 14 13.45 8.53 -9.01
C THR A 14 12.10 8.98 -8.43
N GLN A 15 11.41 9.92 -9.08
CA GLN A 15 10.06 10.32 -8.71
C GLN A 15 9.06 9.18 -8.92
N GLU A 16 9.17 8.41 -10.01
CA GLU A 16 8.31 7.25 -10.23
C GLU A 16 8.45 6.19 -9.12
N ILE A 17 9.63 6.04 -8.50
CA ILE A 17 9.77 5.17 -7.32
C ILE A 17 8.89 5.66 -6.18
N TYR A 18 8.89 6.96 -5.89
CA TYR A 18 8.03 7.55 -4.86
C TYR A 18 6.56 7.37 -5.20
N ASN A 19 6.16 7.68 -6.44
CA ASN A 19 4.78 7.54 -6.90
C ASN A 19 4.24 6.11 -6.66
N ILE A 20 5.04 5.08 -6.97
CA ILE A 20 4.64 3.68 -6.73
C ILE A 20 4.47 3.40 -5.23
N GLY A 21 5.41 3.86 -4.40
CA GLY A 21 5.31 3.64 -2.95
C GLY A 21 4.12 4.37 -2.33
N ASP A 22 3.85 5.60 -2.79
CA ASP A 22 2.70 6.41 -2.37
C ASP A 22 1.37 5.73 -2.78
N GLU A 23 1.28 5.20 -4.01
CA GLU A 23 0.08 4.48 -4.48
C GLU A 23 -0.17 3.19 -3.68
N VAL A 24 0.87 2.41 -3.41
CA VAL A 24 0.74 1.21 -2.55
C VAL A 24 0.29 1.61 -1.14
N ALA A 25 0.85 2.69 -0.58
CA ALA A 25 0.45 3.19 0.74
C ALA A 25 -1.01 3.65 0.77
N GLU A 26 -1.46 4.41 -0.23
CA GLU A 26 -2.84 4.90 -0.36
C GLU A 26 -3.85 3.74 -0.34
N TYR A 27 -3.56 2.63 -1.03
CA TYR A 27 -4.46 1.47 -1.02
C TYR A 27 -4.44 0.68 0.29
N ILE A 28 -3.37 0.75 1.08
CA ILE A 28 -3.37 0.25 2.47
C ILE A 28 -4.22 1.17 3.36
N GLU A 29 -4.20 2.49 3.13
CA GLU A 29 -5.06 3.44 3.84
C GLU A 29 -6.54 3.20 3.53
N HIS A 30 -6.90 2.87 2.28
CA HIS A 30 -8.27 2.47 1.94
C HIS A 30 -8.75 1.25 2.74
N LEU A 31 -7.89 0.23 2.87
CA LEU A 31 -8.16 -0.94 3.70
C LEU A 31 -8.32 -0.58 5.18
N LEU A 32 -7.43 0.28 5.70
CA LEU A 32 -7.50 0.78 7.07
C LEU A 32 -8.83 1.48 7.33
N GLU A 33 -9.25 2.39 6.45
CA GLU A 33 -10.52 3.10 6.58
C GLU A 33 -11.73 2.17 6.50
N ALA A 34 -11.73 1.20 5.58
CA ALA A 34 -12.81 0.22 5.44
C ALA A 34 -12.96 -0.67 6.68
N VAL A 35 -11.85 -1.17 7.23
CA VAL A 35 -11.82 -1.95 8.48
C VAL A 35 -12.31 -1.10 9.65
N ARG A 36 -11.85 0.16 9.73
CA ARG A 36 -12.25 1.09 10.80
C ARG A 36 -13.75 1.42 10.76
N ASP A 37 -14.34 1.43 9.56
CA ASP A 37 -15.78 1.57 9.37
C ASP A 37 -16.56 0.27 9.59
N TRP A 38 -15.88 -0.84 9.89
CA TRP A 38 -16.50 -2.17 10.06
C TRP A 38 -17.23 -2.68 8.81
N ASP A 39 -16.86 -2.17 7.64
CA ASP A 39 -17.51 -2.51 6.38
C ASP A 39 -16.78 -3.67 5.71
N SER A 40 -17.22 -4.90 5.97
CA SER A 40 -16.60 -6.11 5.45
C SER A 40 -16.69 -6.24 3.92
N GLU A 41 -17.78 -5.75 3.32
CA GLU A 41 -17.96 -5.78 1.87
C GLU A 41 -16.94 -4.83 1.21
N LEU A 42 -16.86 -3.59 1.72
CA LEU A 42 -15.88 -2.63 1.25
C LEU A 42 -14.44 -3.10 1.49
N THR A 43 -14.18 -3.76 2.63
CA THR A 43 -12.86 -4.31 2.96
C THR A 43 -12.43 -5.36 1.92
N HIS A 44 -13.34 -6.25 1.50
CA HIS A 44 -13.06 -7.21 0.43
C HIS A 44 -12.75 -6.52 -0.90
N ASP A 45 -13.56 -5.53 -1.29
CA ASP A 45 -13.36 -4.79 -2.53
C ASP A 45 -12.00 -4.06 -2.52
N CYS A 46 -11.68 -3.37 -1.42
CA CYS A 46 -10.38 -2.70 -1.24
C CYS A 46 -9.20 -3.68 -1.25
N LEU A 47 -9.36 -4.89 -0.70
CA LEU A 47 -8.30 -5.90 -0.71
C LEU A 47 -8.02 -6.39 -2.14
N ALA A 48 -9.07 -6.66 -2.91
CA ALA A 48 -8.94 -7.06 -4.31
C ALA A 48 -8.26 -5.96 -5.15
N GLU A 49 -8.66 -4.69 -4.96
CA GLU A 49 -8.01 -3.57 -5.64
C GLU A 49 -6.53 -3.42 -5.22
N PHE A 50 -6.22 -3.57 -3.93
CA PHE A 50 -4.86 -3.53 -3.43
C PHE A 50 -3.97 -4.62 -4.07
N GLU A 51 -4.48 -5.84 -4.27
CA GLU A 51 -3.74 -6.91 -4.95
C GLU A 51 -3.37 -6.55 -6.40
N GLU A 52 -4.27 -5.87 -7.11
CA GLU A 52 -4.00 -5.38 -8.47
C GLU A 52 -2.89 -4.32 -8.46
N ILE A 53 -3.01 -3.32 -7.58
CA ILE A 53 -2.01 -2.26 -7.39
C ILE A 53 -0.65 -2.84 -7.02
N LEU A 54 -0.62 -3.84 -6.15
CA LEU A 54 0.63 -4.49 -5.74
C LEU A 54 1.28 -5.26 -6.88
N SER A 55 0.50 -5.92 -7.73
CA SER A 55 1.00 -6.59 -8.93
C SER A 55 1.65 -5.60 -9.89
N ASP A 56 1.00 -4.46 -10.13
CA ASP A 56 1.52 -3.39 -10.97
C ASP A 56 2.78 -2.76 -10.37
N ALA A 57 2.78 -2.42 -9.08
CA ALA A 57 3.95 -1.92 -8.36
C ALA A 57 5.17 -2.84 -8.49
N ARG A 58 4.99 -4.16 -8.41
CA ARG A 58 6.07 -5.15 -8.59
C ARG A 58 6.63 -5.18 -10.01
N ARG A 59 5.76 -5.06 -11.02
CA ARG A 59 6.17 -5.03 -12.43
C ARG A 59 6.91 -3.74 -12.74
N ASP A 60 6.34 -2.62 -12.35
CA ASP A 60 6.78 -1.29 -12.76
C ASP A 60 8.07 -0.91 -12.04
N SER A 61 8.18 -1.23 -10.75
CA SER A 61 9.42 -1.05 -9.99
C SER A 61 10.60 -1.84 -10.59
N ARG A 62 10.38 -3.04 -11.14
CA ARG A 62 11.44 -3.81 -11.80
C ARG A 62 11.97 -3.08 -13.04
N GLN A 63 11.07 -2.52 -13.84
CA GLN A 63 11.43 -1.76 -15.04
C GLN A 63 12.19 -0.47 -14.66
N ILE A 64 11.65 0.31 -13.73
CA ILE A 64 12.21 1.60 -13.30
C ILE A 64 13.60 1.42 -12.67
N VAL A 65 13.77 0.43 -11.79
CA VAL A 65 15.07 0.14 -11.16
C VAL A 65 16.10 -0.28 -12.21
N GLY A 66 15.72 -1.12 -13.17
CA GLY A 66 16.60 -1.54 -14.26
C GLY A 66 17.08 -0.35 -15.11
N GLU A 67 16.16 0.56 -15.46
CA GLU A 67 16.50 1.77 -16.22
C GLU A 67 17.41 2.72 -15.42
N LEU A 68 17.11 2.94 -14.12
CA LEU A 68 17.93 3.76 -13.25
C LEU A 68 19.35 3.22 -13.08
N LEU A 69 19.52 1.91 -12.89
CA LEU A 69 20.84 1.28 -12.82
C LEU A 69 21.63 1.49 -14.11
N GLY A 70 20.98 1.30 -15.27
CA GLY A 70 21.59 1.56 -16.57
C GLY A 70 22.02 3.01 -16.75
N LEU A 71 21.18 3.97 -16.36
CA LEU A 71 21.50 5.41 -16.41
C LEU A 71 22.65 5.77 -15.48
N ARG A 72 22.65 5.25 -14.24
CA ARG A 72 23.76 5.46 -13.29
C ARG A 72 25.07 4.91 -13.83
N GLN A 73 25.04 3.71 -14.44
CA GLN A 73 26.22 3.13 -15.07
C GLN A 73 26.72 3.97 -16.25
N ALA A 74 25.84 4.45 -17.13
CA ALA A 74 26.20 5.27 -18.28
C ALA A 74 26.76 6.65 -17.88
N LEU A 75 26.17 7.30 -16.87
CA LEU A 75 26.67 8.56 -16.32
C LEU A 75 28.02 8.37 -15.62
N THR A 76 28.20 7.26 -14.91
CA THR A 76 29.44 6.96 -14.18
C THR A 76 30.57 6.56 -15.14
N SER A 77 30.30 5.74 -16.16
CA SER A 77 31.30 5.30 -17.14
C SER A 77 31.78 6.44 -18.04
N GLY A 78 30.91 7.42 -18.34
CA GLY A 78 31.30 8.66 -19.04
C GLY A 78 32.11 9.64 -18.20
N VAL A 79 32.04 9.56 -16.86
CA VAL A 79 32.74 10.46 -15.92
C VAL A 79 34.01 9.81 -15.34
N ARG A 80 34.09 8.47 -15.27
CA ARG A 80 35.19 7.70 -14.66
C ARG A 80 36.00 6.90 -15.68
N ALA A 81 36.48 7.52 -16.75
CA ALA A 81 37.55 6.95 -17.58
C ALA A 81 38.90 6.78 -16.84
N GLY A 82 38.92 6.66 -15.50
CA GLY A 82 40.18 6.56 -14.76
C GLY A 82 40.14 6.29 -13.25
N ILE A 83 38.99 6.16 -12.56
CA ILE A 83 39.01 5.85 -11.11
C ILE A 83 37.88 4.89 -10.75
N LEU A 84 38.23 3.62 -10.51
CA LEU A 84 37.35 2.63 -9.88
C LEU A 84 37.14 3.03 -8.42
N SER A 85 35.93 3.44 -8.07
CA SER A 85 35.51 3.53 -6.66
C SER A 85 34.22 2.75 -6.50
N ALA A 86 34.38 1.52 -6.03
CA ALA A 86 33.32 0.66 -5.53
C ALA A 86 33.27 0.82 -4.00
N THR A 87 32.16 1.33 -3.48
CA THR A 87 31.76 1.14 -2.09
C THR A 87 30.23 1.19 -2.07
N ALA A 88 29.61 0.01 -2.20
CA ALA A 88 28.23 -0.18 -1.80
C ALA A 88 28.24 -0.22 -0.26
N ALA A 89 27.75 0.84 0.37
CA ALA A 89 27.52 0.83 1.80
C ALA A 89 26.30 -0.07 2.09
N ALA A 90 26.44 -1.03 3.00
CA ALA A 90 25.32 -1.81 3.49
C ALA A 90 24.29 -0.85 4.10
N GLY A 91 23.13 -0.70 3.45
CA GLY A 91 22.05 0.17 3.89
C GLY A 91 21.48 -0.31 5.22
N ALA A 92 21.11 0.64 6.09
CA ALA A 92 20.36 0.37 7.30
C ALA A 92 19.04 -0.32 6.93
N LYS A 93 18.93 -1.61 7.23
CA LYS A 93 17.71 -2.37 7.00
C LYS A 93 16.69 -1.91 8.02
N LEU A 94 15.63 -1.22 7.57
CA LEU A 94 14.52 -0.87 8.46
C LEU A 94 13.92 -2.16 9.01
N ILE A 95 13.45 -2.09 10.26
CA ILE A 95 12.80 -3.21 10.93
C ILE A 95 11.51 -3.49 10.17
N GLU A 96 11.30 -4.76 9.88
CA GLU A 96 10.06 -5.22 9.28
C GLU A 96 9.02 -5.44 10.38
N PRO A 97 7.76 -5.02 10.15
CA PRO A 97 6.68 -5.31 11.08
C PRO A 97 6.50 -6.80 11.35
N GLU A 98 6.04 -7.14 12.54
CA GLU A 98 5.66 -8.51 12.86
C GLU A 98 4.41 -8.90 12.08
N LEU A 99 4.28 -10.18 11.71
CA LEU A 99 3.12 -10.65 10.98
C LEU A 99 1.92 -10.68 11.93
N LEU A 100 0.88 -9.92 11.63
CA LEU A 100 -0.41 -9.99 12.32
C LEU A 100 -1.38 -10.82 11.48
N ASP A 101 -1.75 -12.01 11.95
CA ASP A 101 -2.66 -12.92 11.27
C ASP A 101 -3.84 -13.35 12.18
N ALA A 102 -4.75 -14.17 11.65
CA ALA A 102 -5.92 -14.64 12.40
C ALA A 102 -5.54 -15.35 13.72
N PRO A 103 -4.60 -16.32 13.73
CA PRO A 103 -4.10 -16.92 14.97
C PRO A 103 -3.56 -15.89 15.97
N SER A 104 -2.80 -14.89 15.52
CA SER A 104 -2.24 -13.85 16.39
C SER A 104 -3.35 -13.01 17.04
N LEU A 105 -4.40 -12.66 16.29
CA LEU A 105 -5.57 -11.93 16.81
C LEU A 105 -6.36 -12.76 17.83
N ASP A 106 -6.50 -14.06 17.59
CA ASP A 106 -7.16 -14.98 18.52
C ASP A 106 -6.35 -15.20 19.80
N GLU A 107 -5.01 -15.24 19.70
CA GLU A 107 -4.12 -15.36 20.85
C GLU A 107 -4.10 -14.08 21.71
N LEU A 108 -4.01 -12.91 21.07
CA LEU A 108 -3.95 -11.62 21.75
C LEU A 108 -5.29 -11.23 22.39
N PHE A 109 -6.41 -11.56 21.73
CA PHE A 109 -7.76 -11.20 22.18
C PHE A 109 -8.68 -12.41 22.20
N PRO A 110 -8.46 -13.38 23.10
CA PRO A 110 -9.18 -14.65 23.08
C PRO A 110 -10.64 -14.52 23.50
N LEU A 111 -11.52 -15.23 22.80
CA LEU A 111 -12.93 -15.37 23.15
C LEU A 111 -13.15 -16.68 23.92
N THR A 112 -13.19 -16.60 25.26
CA THR A 112 -13.36 -17.80 26.12
C THR A 112 -14.83 -18.16 26.30
N SER A 113 -15.21 -19.39 25.95
CA SER A 113 -16.59 -19.88 26.13
C SER A 113 -16.88 -20.28 27.59
N PRO A 114 -18.05 -19.91 28.16
CA PRO A 114 -19.09 -19.08 27.57
C PRO A 114 -18.72 -17.59 27.57
N VAL A 115 -18.81 -16.97 26.38
CA VAL A 115 -18.52 -15.54 26.20
C VAL A 115 -19.76 -14.72 26.57
N ASN A 116 -19.59 -13.71 27.43
CA ASN A 116 -20.64 -12.72 27.67
C ASN A 116 -20.56 -11.58 26.64
N VAL A 117 -21.65 -10.82 26.48
CA VAL A 117 -21.76 -9.77 25.45
C VAL A 117 -20.67 -8.70 25.59
N THR A 118 -20.32 -8.31 26.82
CA THR A 118 -19.28 -7.31 27.09
C THR A 118 -17.91 -7.81 26.63
N GLY A 119 -17.52 -9.03 27.01
CA GLY A 119 -16.25 -9.62 26.61
C GLY A 119 -16.15 -9.87 25.11
N LEU A 120 -17.26 -10.21 24.45
CA LEU A 120 -17.31 -10.26 22.99
C LEU A 120 -17.00 -8.89 22.39
N SER A 121 -17.72 -7.86 22.83
CA SER A 121 -17.57 -6.50 22.32
C SER A 121 -16.15 -5.96 22.53
N GLU A 122 -15.59 -6.14 23.73
CA GLU A 122 -14.23 -5.74 24.07
C GLU A 122 -13.19 -6.41 23.15
N ALA A 123 -13.26 -7.73 22.99
CA ALA A 123 -12.31 -8.46 22.14
C ALA A 123 -12.43 -8.07 20.66
N LEU A 124 -13.65 -7.94 20.12
CA LEU A 124 -13.83 -7.57 18.71
C LEU A 124 -13.37 -6.13 18.44
N ASN A 125 -13.66 -5.19 19.35
CA ASN A 125 -13.15 -3.83 19.23
C ASN A 125 -11.61 -3.81 19.28
N ALA A 126 -11.01 -4.53 20.22
CA ALA A 126 -9.55 -4.58 20.36
C ALA A 126 -8.86 -5.21 19.13
N ARG A 127 -9.44 -6.28 18.56
CA ARG A 127 -8.97 -6.87 17.29
C ARG A 127 -9.00 -5.85 16.15
N THR A 128 -10.13 -5.15 15.99
CA THR A 128 -10.29 -4.14 14.94
C THR A 128 -9.33 -2.96 15.14
N GLU A 129 -9.18 -2.46 16.37
CA GLU A 129 -8.25 -1.37 16.68
C GLU A 129 -6.79 -1.75 16.40
N LEU A 130 -6.36 -2.96 16.80
CA LEU A 130 -5.00 -3.45 16.51
C LEU A 130 -4.75 -3.58 15.01
N VAL A 131 -5.73 -4.09 14.25
CA VAL A 131 -5.62 -4.21 12.78
C VAL A 131 -5.47 -2.83 12.14
N VAL A 132 -6.28 -1.85 12.56
CA VAL A 132 -6.19 -0.47 12.06
C VAL A 132 -4.83 0.15 12.38
N GLU A 133 -4.33 -0.03 13.60
CA GLU A 133 -2.99 0.43 14.01
C GLU A 133 -1.89 -0.21 13.14
N HIS A 134 -1.95 -1.53 12.98
CA HIS A 134 -0.94 -2.29 12.25
C HIS A 134 -0.93 -1.96 10.75
N LEU A 135 -2.10 -1.73 10.12
CA LEU A 135 -2.16 -1.24 8.75
C LEU A 135 -1.49 0.15 8.61
N GLY A 136 -1.63 1.02 9.61
CA GLY A 136 -0.92 2.30 9.68
C GLY A 136 0.60 2.14 9.81
N GLU A 137 1.08 1.15 10.57
CA GLU A 137 2.50 0.81 10.62
C GLU A 137 3.03 0.31 9.27
N LEU A 138 2.24 -0.49 8.56
CA LEU A 138 2.58 -0.98 7.23
C LEU A 138 2.67 0.15 6.20
N VAL A 139 1.76 1.14 6.25
CA VAL A 139 1.85 2.38 5.46
C VAL A 139 3.19 3.08 5.71
N ALA A 140 3.51 3.36 6.98
CA ALA A 140 4.76 4.03 7.33
C ALA A 140 5.99 3.23 6.85
N TRP A 141 5.96 1.92 7.02
CA TRP A 141 7.04 1.02 6.58
C TRP A 141 7.24 1.05 5.06
N VAL A 142 6.16 1.02 4.27
CA VAL A 142 6.23 1.13 2.79
C VAL A 142 6.88 2.45 2.37
N LEU A 143 6.45 3.57 2.95
CA LEU A 143 6.95 4.90 2.61
C LEU A 143 8.43 5.06 2.97
N ASP A 144 8.83 4.61 4.16
CA ASP A 144 10.21 4.69 4.61
C ASP A 144 11.15 3.78 3.78
N GLN A 145 10.69 2.58 3.40
CA GLN A 145 11.44 1.68 2.52
C GLN A 145 11.58 2.26 1.10
N THR A 146 10.50 2.83 0.56
CA THR A 146 10.50 3.48 -0.76
C THR A 146 11.50 4.63 -0.79
N LYS A 147 11.48 5.48 0.24
CA LYS A 147 12.43 6.58 0.42
C LYS A 147 13.87 6.08 0.53
N LEU A 148 14.10 5.00 1.27
CA LEU A 148 15.42 4.38 1.40
C LEU A 148 15.95 3.91 0.03
N VAL A 149 15.11 3.24 -0.76
CA VAL A 149 15.49 2.73 -2.10
C VAL A 149 15.72 3.87 -3.10
N ALA A 150 14.89 4.92 -3.08
CA ALA A 150 15.09 6.08 -3.95
C ALA A 150 16.46 6.74 -3.71
N GLY A 151 16.93 6.77 -2.45
CA GLY A 151 18.27 7.22 -2.09
C GLY A 151 19.38 6.21 -2.40
N ASN A 152 19.11 4.91 -2.27
CA ASN A 152 20.06 3.82 -2.46
C ASN A 152 19.39 2.59 -3.10
N LEU A 153 19.52 2.44 -4.43
CA LEU A 153 18.90 1.35 -5.19
C LEU A 153 19.38 -0.05 -4.77
N ASP A 154 20.53 -0.15 -4.10
CA ASP A 154 21.08 -1.41 -3.61
C ASP A 154 20.59 -1.75 -2.19
N ALA A 155 19.81 -0.87 -1.54
CA ALA A 155 19.37 -1.08 -0.16
C ALA A 155 18.38 -2.24 -0.03
N VAL A 156 17.35 -2.27 -0.87
CA VAL A 156 16.30 -3.29 -0.88
C VAL A 156 15.78 -3.47 -2.31
N SER A 157 15.40 -4.71 -2.66
CA SER A 157 14.74 -5.00 -3.93
C SER A 157 13.24 -4.64 -3.85
N LEU A 158 12.79 -3.58 -4.54
CA LEU A 158 11.38 -3.16 -4.55
C LEU A 158 10.40 -4.28 -4.92
N PRO A 159 10.64 -5.12 -5.95
CA PRO A 159 9.72 -6.22 -6.25
C PRO A 159 9.57 -7.23 -5.11
N HIS A 160 10.62 -7.43 -4.28
CA HIS A 160 10.57 -8.30 -3.11
C HIS A 160 9.97 -7.59 -1.90
N LEU A 161 10.22 -6.29 -1.74
CA LEU A 161 9.55 -5.46 -0.74
C LEU A 161 8.04 -5.53 -0.94
N TYR A 162 7.54 -5.22 -2.13
CA TYR A 162 6.10 -5.25 -2.41
C TYR A 162 5.50 -6.65 -2.28
N ALA A 163 6.23 -7.70 -2.67
CA ALA A 163 5.76 -9.07 -2.40
C ALA A 163 5.54 -9.33 -0.89
N ARG A 164 6.43 -8.83 -0.02
CA ARG A 164 6.32 -8.96 1.43
C ARG A 164 5.24 -8.07 2.03
N VAL A 165 5.11 -6.83 1.54
CA VAL A 165 4.00 -5.93 1.91
C VAL A 165 2.67 -6.64 1.64
N GLY A 166 2.53 -7.27 0.47
CA GLY A 166 1.36 -8.09 0.16
C GLY A 166 1.11 -9.21 1.15
N THR A 167 2.15 -9.93 1.58
CA THR A 167 2.00 -10.97 2.61
C THR A 167 1.46 -10.41 3.92
N HIS A 168 2.01 -9.29 4.40
CA HIS A 168 1.59 -8.67 5.67
C HIS A 168 0.17 -8.12 5.60
N VAL A 169 -0.15 -7.35 4.56
CA VAL A 169 -1.47 -6.75 4.37
C VAL A 169 -2.54 -7.82 4.22
N ASN A 170 -2.32 -8.85 3.38
CA ASN A 170 -3.28 -9.94 3.23
C ASN A 170 -3.51 -10.68 4.55
N ALA A 171 -2.45 -11.11 5.24
CA ALA A 171 -2.58 -11.83 6.50
C ALA A 171 -3.36 -11.02 7.56
N THR A 172 -3.10 -9.71 7.62
CA THR A 172 -3.75 -8.79 8.56
C THR A 172 -5.24 -8.62 8.25
N VAL A 173 -5.56 -8.32 6.99
CA VAL A 173 -6.94 -8.03 6.56
C VAL A 173 -7.77 -9.32 6.54
N GLU A 174 -7.25 -10.41 5.99
CA GLU A 174 -7.91 -11.72 6.06
C GLU A 174 -8.08 -12.19 7.50
N GLY A 175 -7.11 -11.90 8.37
CA GLY A 175 -7.20 -12.18 9.80
C GLY A 175 -8.37 -11.45 10.45
N TRP A 176 -8.54 -10.17 10.15
CA TRP A 176 -9.69 -9.40 10.63
C TRP A 176 -11.02 -9.92 10.07
N LEU A 177 -11.09 -10.17 8.76
CA LEU A 177 -12.28 -10.72 8.11
C LEU A 177 -12.69 -12.03 8.77
N HIS A 178 -11.74 -12.95 8.96
CA HIS A 178 -12.01 -14.25 9.56
C HIS A 178 -12.45 -14.17 11.03
N THR A 179 -11.71 -13.40 11.85
CA THR A 179 -11.88 -13.39 13.31
C THR A 179 -12.94 -12.42 13.82
N VAL A 180 -13.36 -11.45 12.99
CA VAL A 180 -14.32 -10.41 13.35
C VAL A 180 -15.52 -10.42 12.42
N ALA A 181 -15.34 -10.13 11.14
CA ALA A 181 -16.44 -9.91 10.21
C ALA A 181 -17.26 -11.19 9.94
N ASP A 182 -16.57 -12.29 9.60
CA ASP A 182 -17.18 -13.57 9.23
C ASP A 182 -17.64 -14.36 10.45
N ALA A 183 -16.85 -14.33 11.53
CA ALA A 183 -17.21 -14.99 12.79
C ALA A 183 -18.40 -14.30 13.48
N HIS A 184 -18.51 -12.96 13.36
CA HIS A 184 -19.50 -12.16 14.07
C HIS A 184 -20.22 -11.11 13.19
N PRO A 185 -20.90 -11.52 12.10
CA PRO A 185 -21.41 -10.61 11.07
C PRO A 185 -22.53 -9.69 11.58
N SER A 186 -23.31 -10.12 12.57
CA SER A 186 -24.33 -9.26 13.18
C SER A 186 -23.73 -8.14 14.03
N TYR A 187 -22.57 -8.38 14.66
CA TYR A 187 -21.86 -7.36 15.43
C TYR A 187 -21.22 -6.35 14.48
N ALA A 188 -20.47 -6.82 13.47
CA ALA A 188 -19.85 -5.96 12.47
C ALA A 188 -20.87 -5.05 11.76
N ARG A 189 -22.01 -5.60 11.29
CA ARG A 189 -23.09 -4.79 10.71
C ARG A 189 -23.69 -3.76 11.66
N GLY A 190 -23.72 -4.04 12.96
CA GLY A 190 -24.18 -3.10 13.97
C GLY A 190 -23.20 -1.95 14.23
N MET A 191 -21.92 -2.18 13.96
CA MET A 191 -20.85 -1.18 14.10
C MET A 191 -20.59 -0.37 12.84
N ARG A 192 -21.10 -0.84 11.68
CA ARG A 192 -20.88 -0.19 10.39
C ARG A 192 -21.35 1.26 10.34
N GLY A 193 -20.58 2.12 9.70
CA GLY A 193 -20.93 3.53 9.46
C GLY A 193 -20.53 4.49 10.58
N ASN A 194 -19.81 4.01 11.60
CA ASN A 194 -19.29 4.86 12.67
C ASN A 194 -18.04 5.64 12.26
N HIS A 195 -17.39 5.28 11.14
CA HIS A 195 -16.16 5.90 10.65
C HIS A 195 -16.14 5.93 9.12
N THR A 196 -17.08 6.66 8.51
CA THR A 196 -17.22 6.73 7.05
C THR A 196 -15.86 6.99 6.37
N PRO A 197 -15.44 6.11 5.44
CA PRO A 197 -14.17 6.27 4.72
C PRO A 197 -14.12 7.57 3.92
N GLU A 198 -13.03 8.31 4.06
CA GLU A 198 -12.79 9.58 3.37
C GLU A 198 -12.55 9.36 1.87
N PHE A 199 -11.89 8.25 1.51
CA PHE A 199 -11.60 7.96 0.10
C PHE A 199 -12.87 7.77 -0.74
N LEU A 200 -13.98 7.32 -0.15
CA LEU A 200 -15.26 7.23 -0.86
C LEU A 200 -15.79 8.61 -1.28
N ALA A 201 -15.57 9.63 -0.46
CA ALA A 201 -15.94 11.00 -0.80
C ALA A 201 -15.05 11.59 -1.91
N GLU A 202 -13.78 11.17 -1.98
CA GLU A 202 -12.89 11.51 -3.10
C GLU A 202 -13.32 10.80 -4.39
N ARG A 203 -13.56 9.47 -4.34
CA ARG A 203 -14.05 8.69 -5.48
C ARG A 203 -15.33 9.28 -6.07
N ALA A 204 -16.31 9.60 -5.23
CA ALA A 204 -17.56 10.22 -5.67
C ALA A 204 -17.34 11.58 -6.36
N ARG A 205 -16.36 12.37 -5.90
CA ARG A 205 -15.99 13.64 -6.55
C ARG A 205 -15.34 13.41 -7.90
N ILE A 206 -14.44 12.43 -8.01
CA ILE A 206 -13.78 12.05 -9.27
C ILE A 206 -14.82 11.57 -10.29
N ASP A 207 -15.73 10.68 -9.89
CA ASP A 207 -16.78 10.15 -10.77
C ASP A 207 -17.67 11.26 -11.34
N ALA A 208 -18.04 12.23 -10.51
CA ALA A 208 -18.81 13.39 -10.95
C ALA A 208 -18.06 14.24 -11.99
N VAL A 209 -16.73 14.37 -11.85
CA VAL A 209 -15.87 15.04 -12.84
C VAL A 209 -15.83 14.24 -14.13
N VAL A 210 -15.58 12.93 -14.07
CA VAL A 210 -15.51 12.03 -15.23
C VAL A 210 -16.83 12.04 -15.99
N ALA A 211 -17.96 11.88 -15.31
CA ALA A 211 -19.29 11.92 -15.91
C ALA A 211 -19.53 13.24 -16.68
N ARG A 212 -19.15 14.38 -16.09
CA ARG A 212 -19.24 15.70 -16.73
C ARG A 212 -18.34 15.84 -17.96
N VAL A 213 -17.11 15.32 -17.91
CA VAL A 213 -16.19 15.32 -19.07
C VAL A 213 -16.73 14.43 -20.18
N SER A 214 -17.19 13.23 -19.85
CA SER A 214 -17.81 12.28 -20.78
C SER A 214 -19.05 12.88 -21.45
N ALA A 215 -19.93 13.54 -20.68
CA ALA A 215 -21.09 14.25 -21.23
C ALA A 215 -20.70 15.36 -22.21
N LYS A 216 -19.68 16.16 -21.86
CA LYS A 216 -19.18 17.24 -22.73
C LYS A 216 -18.53 16.70 -24.02
N ARG A 217 -17.82 15.57 -23.94
CA ARG A 217 -17.25 14.90 -25.11
C ARG A 217 -18.35 14.34 -26.02
N ALA A 218 -19.38 13.71 -25.45
CA ALA A 218 -20.53 13.20 -26.21
C ALA A 218 -21.27 14.32 -26.96
N GLN A 219 -21.49 15.47 -26.31
CA GLN A 219 -22.12 16.64 -26.94
C GLN A 219 -21.29 17.22 -28.09
N ARG A 220 -19.96 17.22 -27.99
CA ARG A 220 -19.07 17.69 -29.07
C ARG A 220 -18.98 16.68 -30.22
N GLY A 221 -18.98 15.39 -29.92
CA GLY A 221 -19.00 14.32 -30.92
C GLY A 221 -20.34 14.22 -31.66
N ALA A 222 -21.46 14.56 -31.02
CA ALA A 222 -22.78 14.61 -31.65
C ALA A 222 -23.02 15.87 -32.50
N ALA A 223 -22.16 16.88 -32.40
CA ALA A 223 -22.22 18.13 -33.16
C ALA A 223 -21.25 18.16 -34.36
N SER A 224 -20.60 17.02 -34.66
CA SER A 224 -19.71 16.79 -35.81
C SER A 224 -20.39 15.85 -36.81
#